data_AF-A0A562SZW5-F1
#
_entry.id   AF-A0A562SZW5-F1
#
_cell.length_a   1.000
_cell.length_b   1.000
_cell.length_c   1.000
_cell.angle_alpha   90.00
_cell.angle_beta   90.00
_cell.angle_gamma   90.00
#
_symmetry.space_group_name_H-M   'P 1'
#
loop_
_entity.id
_entity.type
_entity.pdbx_description
1 polymer ?
#
loop_
_entity_poly.entity_id
_entity_poly.type
_entity_poly.pdbx_seq_one_letter_code
_entity_poly.pdbx_strand_id
1 'polypeptide(L)'
;MIKNPLMKIAWITGLVIFSMFSCKKESTPQEEPVEPVPTSVAAQIKEMGFDTSSIVPYGEGYLVEHDIFIAKADLEKNFDKSPVLNVAKTEQYRTTNLVTGFPRTITIAASNMTANIVQALDEAIMRYNNLRLDLTFTRVSGTADITLRGFYEVSGLLGYSGSSRTDVASGFPSSTGNPAAFINLNTYHFTSTANVAWTASVIQHELGHAIGFRHTDYMDRSYSCGGDYANEGPSVVGAIHIPGTPTGAEAQSFMLACSSTGQSRSFLPNDVLALAYLYNTSHVPRAQPIYEFFSGSRQDRALTTNANYQLFYSGWTYIGFSFRAFIHPASGTTPIYEYVNNSVGDHTFSSNPNDPNILSFPGWQRVGAGPAFYVYSSNTSGTIPIYRYYNVSESSTLFTSNPRIHLDYAGWTQEGIAWYGLPAQ
;
A
#
# COMPACT_ATOMS: atom_id res chain seq x y z
N MET A 1 -52.17 -75.47 34.02
CA MET A 1 -51.89 -74.37 33.08
C MET A 1 -52.11 -73.06 33.82
N ILE A 2 -51.06 -72.24 33.87
CA ILE A 2 -51.10 -70.82 34.28
C ILE A 2 -51.47 -70.59 35.76
N LYS A 3 -50.58 -69.89 36.48
CA LYS A 3 -50.88 -68.62 37.19
C LYS A 3 -49.95 -68.41 38.39
N ASN A 4 -49.35 -67.21 38.38
CA ASN A 4 -49.00 -66.29 39.47
C ASN A 4 -48.44 -66.83 40.79
N PRO A 5 -47.50 -66.07 41.36
CA PRO A 5 -47.54 -65.71 42.78
C PRO A 5 -47.63 -64.18 42.93
N LEU A 6 -48.62 -63.67 43.66
CA LEU A 6 -48.76 -63.61 45.12
C LEU A 6 -47.99 -62.44 45.74
N MET A 7 -48.84 -61.49 46.13
CA MET A 7 -48.65 -60.24 46.82
C MET A 7 -48.49 -60.46 48.32
N LYS A 8 -47.51 -59.80 48.96
CA LYS A 8 -47.58 -59.40 50.38
C LYS A 8 -46.93 -58.03 50.55
N ILE A 9 -47.70 -57.12 51.12
CA ILE A 9 -47.35 -55.75 51.51
C ILE A 9 -46.87 -55.78 52.96
N ALA A 10 -45.76 -55.11 53.26
CA ALA A 10 -45.36 -54.75 54.62
C ALA A 10 -44.70 -53.36 54.64
N TRP A 11 -44.84 -52.69 55.78
CA TRP A 11 -44.90 -51.24 55.97
C TRP A 11 -43.54 -50.51 56.07
N ILE A 12 -43.63 -49.22 55.77
CA ILE A 12 -42.59 -48.19 55.71
C ILE A 12 -42.13 -47.75 57.12
N THR A 13 -40.81 -47.59 57.30
CA THR A 13 -40.22 -46.61 58.25
C THR A 13 -39.16 -45.80 57.51
N GLY A 14 -39.32 -44.48 57.54
CA GLY A 14 -38.50 -43.52 56.80
C GLY A 14 -37.21 -43.16 57.52
N LEU A 15 -36.11 -43.15 56.76
CA LEU A 15 -34.86 -42.51 57.12
C LEU A 15 -34.52 -41.50 56.02
N VAL A 16 -34.46 -40.22 56.39
CA VAL A 16 -34.05 -39.12 55.51
C VAL A 16 -32.53 -39.16 55.38
N ILE A 17 -32.01 -39.40 54.18
CA ILE A 17 -30.61 -39.13 53.82
C ILE A 17 -30.61 -38.22 52.59
N PHE A 18 -30.10 -37.01 52.82
CA PHE A 18 -29.81 -35.98 51.83
C PHE A 18 -28.71 -36.49 50.89
N SER A 19 -28.99 -36.59 49.59
CA SER A 19 -27.95 -36.80 48.57
C SER A 19 -28.20 -35.85 47.39
N MET A 20 -27.19 -35.05 47.11
CA MET A 20 -27.20 -33.96 46.14
C MET A 20 -27.15 -34.52 44.70
N PHE A 21 -27.93 -33.92 43.82
CA PHE A 21 -27.85 -34.12 42.38
C PHE A 21 -26.54 -33.56 41.84
N SER A 22 -25.74 -34.39 41.14
CA SER A 22 -24.65 -33.94 40.28
C SER A 22 -24.97 -34.34 38.84
N CYS A 23 -25.27 -33.35 38.00
CA CYS A 23 -25.46 -33.50 36.57
C CYS A 23 -24.12 -33.85 35.91
N LYS A 24 -24.08 -34.96 35.16
CA LYS A 24 -23.02 -35.21 34.17
C LYS A 24 -23.19 -34.20 33.03
N LYS A 25 -22.17 -33.37 32.81
CA LYS A 25 -22.02 -32.54 31.62
C LYS A 25 -21.16 -33.29 30.62
N GLU A 26 -21.63 -33.38 29.37
CA GLU A 26 -20.86 -33.89 28.23
C GLU A 26 -19.55 -33.11 28.09
N SER A 27 -18.48 -33.86 27.81
CA SER A 27 -17.13 -33.34 27.59
C SER A 27 -17.05 -32.64 26.24
N THR A 28 -16.91 -31.32 26.27
CA THR A 28 -16.36 -30.51 25.18
C THR A 28 -14.96 -31.04 24.82
N PRO A 29 -14.56 -31.10 23.53
CA PRO A 29 -13.17 -31.37 23.16
C PRO A 29 -12.27 -30.35 23.86
N GLN A 30 -11.35 -30.86 24.66
CA GLN A 30 -10.35 -30.07 25.37
C GLN A 30 -9.40 -29.48 24.32
N GLU A 31 -9.38 -28.15 24.18
CA GLU A 31 -8.28 -27.46 23.49
C GLU A 31 -6.96 -27.88 24.14
N GLU A 32 -6.02 -28.37 23.33
CA GLU A 32 -4.67 -28.59 23.80
C GLU A 32 -4.08 -27.25 24.28
N PRO A 33 -3.38 -27.22 25.43
CA PRO A 33 -2.76 -26.00 25.91
C PRO A 33 -1.76 -25.51 24.86
N VAL A 34 -1.91 -24.28 24.37
CA VAL A 34 -0.85 -23.60 23.61
C VAL A 34 0.36 -23.51 24.52
N GLU A 35 1.43 -24.24 24.20
CA GLU A 35 2.66 -24.19 24.98
C GLU A 35 3.18 -22.74 25.02
N PRO A 36 3.50 -22.19 26.21
CA PRO A 36 4.10 -20.88 26.30
C PRO A 36 5.44 -20.87 25.55
N VAL A 37 5.67 -19.82 24.75
CA VAL A 37 6.89 -19.65 23.97
C VAL A 37 8.11 -19.78 24.90
N PRO A 38 9.08 -20.68 24.62
CA PRO A 38 10.25 -20.85 25.47
C PRO A 38 11.03 -19.53 25.64
N THR A 39 11.51 -19.25 26.85
CA THR A 39 12.25 -18.02 27.15
C THR A 39 13.51 -17.84 26.30
N SER A 40 14.11 -18.94 25.83
CA SER A 40 15.23 -18.94 24.89
C SER A 40 14.85 -18.39 23.51
N VAL A 41 13.65 -18.70 23.03
CA VAL A 41 13.12 -18.19 21.76
C VAL A 41 12.87 -16.70 21.87
N ALA A 42 12.23 -16.23 22.95
CA ALA A 42 12.03 -14.81 23.19
C ALA A 42 13.38 -14.05 23.27
N ALA A 43 14.40 -14.64 23.90
CA ALA A 43 15.73 -14.04 23.95
C ALA A 43 16.41 -13.97 22.57
N GLN A 44 16.30 -15.02 21.76
CA GLN A 44 16.83 -15.03 20.38
C GLN A 44 16.10 -14.01 19.49
N ILE A 45 14.78 -13.94 19.59
CA ILE A 45 13.95 -12.96 18.87
C ILE A 45 14.32 -11.52 19.29
N LYS A 46 14.54 -11.30 20.58
CA LYS A 46 15.05 -10.02 21.10
C LYS A 46 16.45 -9.69 20.60
N GLU A 47 17.34 -10.68 20.49
CA GLU A 47 18.70 -10.51 19.96
C GLU A 47 18.70 -10.23 18.45
N MET A 48 17.70 -10.75 17.73
CA MET A 48 17.41 -10.39 16.33
C MET A 48 16.80 -8.99 16.17
N GLY A 49 16.48 -8.31 17.28
CA GLY A 49 16.01 -6.93 17.31
C GLY A 49 14.50 -6.76 17.26
N PHE A 50 13.72 -7.84 17.41
CA PHE A 50 12.26 -7.79 17.38
C PHE A 50 11.67 -7.63 18.79
N ASP A 51 10.49 -7.00 18.86
CA ASP A 51 9.72 -6.92 20.09
C ASP A 51 9.20 -8.30 20.53
N THR A 52 9.24 -8.54 21.84
CA THR A 52 8.86 -9.80 22.47
C THR A 52 7.55 -9.70 23.26
N SER A 53 6.87 -8.55 23.23
CA SER A 53 5.63 -8.34 23.99
C SER A 53 4.48 -9.22 23.49
N SER A 54 4.48 -9.59 22.20
CA SER A 54 3.50 -10.46 21.55
C SER A 54 4.20 -11.42 20.59
N ILE A 55 4.49 -12.64 21.06
CA ILE A 55 5.04 -13.74 20.25
C ILE A 55 3.97 -14.83 20.17
N VAL A 56 3.48 -15.09 18.97
CA VAL A 56 2.44 -16.08 18.70
C VAL A 56 3.05 -17.25 17.94
N PRO A 57 3.05 -18.48 18.48
CA PRO A 57 3.42 -19.66 17.71
C PRO A 57 2.54 -19.77 16.46
N TYR A 58 3.16 -19.95 15.30
CA TYR A 58 2.45 -20.10 14.03
C TYR A 58 3.20 -21.13 13.20
N GLY A 59 2.54 -22.10 12.56
CA GLY A 59 3.22 -23.12 11.74
C GLY A 59 4.50 -23.72 12.37
N GLU A 60 5.63 -23.64 11.64
CA GLU A 60 6.96 -24.08 12.10
C GLU A 60 7.82 -22.96 12.73
N GLY A 61 7.21 -21.87 13.18
CA GLY A 61 7.91 -20.69 13.69
C GLY A 61 7.08 -19.84 14.64
N TYR A 62 7.35 -18.53 14.65
CA TYR A 62 6.76 -17.57 15.57
C TYR A 62 6.41 -16.29 14.83
N LEU A 63 5.16 -15.86 14.94
CA LEU A 63 4.70 -14.54 14.51
C LEU A 63 4.97 -13.54 15.64
N VAL A 64 5.79 -12.54 15.37
CA VAL A 64 6.15 -11.42 16.22
C VAL A 64 5.57 -10.14 15.62
N GLU A 65 5.24 -9.19 16.48
CA GLU A 65 4.77 -7.85 16.05
C GLU A 65 3.51 -7.86 15.15
N HIS A 66 2.78 -8.98 15.14
CA HIS A 66 1.51 -9.21 14.43
C HIS A 66 1.57 -9.44 12.91
N ASP A 67 2.75 -9.37 12.29
CA ASP A 67 2.93 -9.55 10.85
C ASP A 67 4.31 -10.09 10.44
N ILE A 68 5.28 -10.14 11.36
CA ILE A 68 6.62 -10.65 11.08
C ILE A 68 6.68 -12.08 11.60
N PHE A 69 6.95 -13.05 10.75
CA PHE A 69 7.16 -14.42 11.21
C PHE A 69 8.62 -14.84 11.06
N ILE A 70 9.11 -15.46 12.12
CA ILE A 70 10.46 -15.96 12.30
C ILE A 70 10.38 -17.49 12.29
N ALA A 71 11.00 -18.13 11.30
CA ALA A 71 11.07 -19.59 11.23
C ALA A 71 11.97 -20.13 12.36
N LYS A 72 11.65 -21.30 12.92
CA LYS A 72 12.53 -21.96 13.92
C LYS A 72 13.95 -22.18 13.39
N ALA A 73 14.08 -22.53 12.11
CA ALA A 73 15.39 -22.74 11.47
C ALA A 73 16.25 -21.47 11.39
N ASP A 74 15.65 -20.28 11.49
CA ASP A 74 16.38 -19.01 11.48
C ASP A 74 16.82 -18.59 12.89
N LEU A 75 16.16 -19.08 13.94
CA LEU A 75 16.62 -18.92 15.33
C LEU A 75 17.96 -19.64 15.61
N GLU A 76 18.29 -20.64 14.77
CA GLU A 76 19.48 -21.49 14.93
C GLU A 76 20.69 -20.97 14.12
N LYS A 77 20.53 -19.94 13.30
CA LYS A 77 21.61 -19.39 12.46
C LYS A 77 22.30 -18.22 13.18
N ASN A 78 23.62 -18.32 13.36
CA ASN A 78 24.44 -17.17 13.76
C ASN A 78 24.49 -16.17 12.61
N PHE A 79 23.79 -15.05 12.75
CA PHE A 79 23.85 -13.97 11.77
C PHE A 79 25.09 -13.09 12.01
N ASP A 80 25.89 -12.91 10.96
CA ASP A 80 27.03 -12.01 11.00
C ASP A 80 26.56 -10.56 11.18
N LYS A 81 27.03 -9.92 12.24
CA LYS A 81 26.76 -8.52 12.57
C LYS A 81 27.37 -7.63 11.49
N SER A 82 26.57 -7.21 10.52
CA SER A 82 26.95 -6.12 9.63
C SER A 82 27.05 -4.82 10.44
N PRO A 83 28.08 -3.98 10.28
CA PRO A 83 28.22 -2.75 11.06
C PRO A 83 27.09 -1.78 10.71
N VAL A 84 26.09 -1.70 11.59
CA VAL A 84 24.99 -0.74 11.51
C VAL A 84 25.52 0.64 11.88
N LEU A 85 25.50 1.57 10.92
CA LEU A 85 25.69 2.99 11.19
C LEU A 85 24.38 3.52 11.78
N ASN A 86 24.28 3.55 13.11
CA ASN A 86 23.15 4.17 13.82
C ASN A 86 23.23 5.70 13.69
N VAL A 87 22.71 6.23 12.58
CA VAL A 87 22.28 7.64 12.53
C VAL A 87 20.76 7.62 12.64
N ALA A 88 20.25 7.79 13.86
CA ALA A 88 18.81 7.88 14.08
C ALA A 88 18.24 9.12 13.36
N LYS A 89 17.06 8.92 12.75
CA LYS A 89 16.22 9.82 11.91
C LYS A 89 16.67 9.87 10.44
N THR A 90 16.12 9.06 9.53
CA THR A 90 16.20 9.21 8.04
C THR A 90 15.21 8.25 7.27
N GLU A 91 14.61 8.51 6.08
CA GLU A 91 13.37 7.84 5.51
C GLU A 91 13.56 6.87 4.32
N GLN A 92 12.56 6.02 4.05
CA GLN A 92 12.51 5.03 2.95
C GLN A 92 13.69 4.06 3.03
N TYR A 93 13.42 2.88 3.56
CA TYR A 93 14.44 1.88 3.83
C TYR A 93 14.35 0.76 2.84
N ARG A 94 15.52 0.20 2.53
CA ARG A 94 15.64 -1.01 1.77
C ARG A 94 16.38 -2.09 2.52
N THR A 95 16.17 -3.30 2.04
CA THR A 95 16.95 -4.47 2.40
C THR A 95 18.34 -4.45 1.75
N THR A 96 19.21 -5.32 2.24
CA THR A 96 20.56 -5.51 1.69
C THR A 96 20.50 -6.03 0.27
N ASN A 97 19.68 -7.05 0.03
CA ASN A 97 19.40 -7.57 -1.30
C ASN A 97 18.34 -6.73 -1.99
N LEU A 98 18.48 -6.57 -3.30
CA LEU A 98 17.54 -5.86 -4.17
C LEU A 98 17.26 -6.72 -5.40
N VAL A 99 16.14 -6.47 -6.07
CA VAL A 99 15.95 -6.98 -7.43
C VAL A 99 17.05 -6.43 -8.33
N THR A 100 17.61 -7.26 -9.22
CA THR A 100 18.65 -6.85 -10.18
C THR A 100 18.33 -7.32 -11.61
N GLY A 101 19.17 -6.94 -12.57
CA GLY A 101 19.07 -7.36 -13.97
C GLY A 101 18.24 -6.43 -14.86
N PHE A 102 18.35 -5.11 -14.68
CA PHE A 102 17.57 -4.11 -15.41
C PHE A 102 18.03 -3.91 -16.87
N PRO A 103 17.11 -3.61 -17.82
CA PRO A 103 15.66 -3.55 -17.63
C PRO A 103 15.05 -4.94 -17.39
N ARG A 104 14.12 -5.03 -16.44
CA ARG A 104 13.52 -6.30 -16.01
C ARG A 104 12.00 -6.19 -15.95
N THR A 105 11.32 -7.23 -16.42
CA THR A 105 9.89 -7.42 -16.17
C THR A 105 9.70 -8.54 -15.15
N ILE A 106 9.04 -8.24 -14.04
CA ILE A 106 8.58 -9.22 -13.06
C ILE A 106 7.17 -9.68 -13.46
N THR A 107 7.01 -10.97 -13.63
CA THR A 107 5.72 -11.59 -13.90
C THR A 107 4.98 -11.88 -12.59
N ILE A 108 3.67 -11.65 -12.56
CA ILE A 108 2.82 -11.95 -11.41
C ILE A 108 1.65 -12.84 -11.82
N ALA A 109 1.43 -13.94 -11.12
CA ALA A 109 0.24 -14.78 -11.29
C ALA A 109 -0.73 -14.60 -10.12
N ALA A 110 -2.03 -14.57 -10.38
CA ALA A 110 -3.06 -14.62 -9.34
C ALA A 110 -3.66 -16.03 -9.26
N SER A 111 -3.44 -16.72 -8.14
CA SER A 111 -3.84 -18.12 -7.97
C SER A 111 -5.17 -18.23 -7.22
N ASN A 112 -6.23 -18.68 -7.89
CA ASN A 112 -7.57 -18.91 -7.31
C ASN A 112 -8.18 -17.68 -6.61
N MET A 113 -7.92 -16.48 -7.12
CA MET A 113 -8.39 -15.22 -6.55
C MET A 113 -9.76 -14.80 -7.10
N THR A 114 -10.54 -14.11 -6.27
CA THR A 114 -11.81 -13.50 -6.68
C THR A 114 -11.58 -12.34 -7.64
N ALA A 115 -12.59 -12.00 -8.46
CA ALA A 115 -12.47 -10.97 -9.49
C ALA A 115 -12.07 -9.59 -8.93
N ASN A 116 -12.56 -9.21 -7.74
CA ASN A 116 -12.17 -7.95 -7.08
C ASN A 116 -10.68 -7.92 -6.69
N ILE A 117 -10.11 -9.05 -6.27
CA ILE A 117 -8.67 -9.13 -5.94
C ILE A 117 -7.83 -9.10 -7.22
N VAL A 118 -8.28 -9.74 -8.30
CA VAL A 118 -7.60 -9.65 -9.60
C VAL A 118 -7.60 -8.22 -10.12
N GLN A 119 -8.73 -7.51 -10.01
CA GLN A 119 -8.82 -6.09 -10.37
C GLN A 119 -7.89 -5.23 -9.50
N ALA A 120 -7.78 -5.53 -8.20
CA ALA A 120 -6.85 -4.85 -7.30
C ALA A 120 -5.37 -5.13 -7.63
N LEU A 121 -5.05 -6.33 -8.12
CA LEU A 121 -3.70 -6.65 -8.60
C LEU A 121 -3.36 -5.88 -9.88
N ASP A 122 -4.29 -5.83 -10.85
CA ASP A 122 -4.11 -5.04 -12.08
C ASP A 122 -3.88 -3.56 -11.74
N GLU A 123 -4.60 -3.07 -10.73
CA GLU A 123 -4.46 -1.73 -10.21
C GLU A 123 -3.07 -1.48 -9.62
N ALA A 124 -2.58 -2.36 -8.75
CA ALA A 124 -1.25 -2.23 -8.17
C ALA A 124 -0.16 -2.26 -9.26
N ILE A 125 -0.28 -3.16 -10.24
CA ILE A 125 0.64 -3.26 -11.38
C ILE A 125 0.66 -1.96 -12.19
N MET A 126 -0.52 -1.40 -12.49
CA MET A 126 -0.62 -0.15 -13.22
C MET A 126 0.07 0.99 -12.48
N ARG A 127 -0.12 1.11 -11.16
CA ARG A 127 0.53 2.15 -10.34
C ARG A 127 2.06 2.07 -10.45
N TYR A 128 2.65 0.88 -10.33
CA TYR A 128 4.10 0.71 -10.49
C TYR A 128 4.56 1.06 -11.91
N ASN A 129 3.86 0.57 -12.94
CA ASN A 129 4.25 0.80 -14.32
C ASN A 129 4.13 2.28 -14.73
N ASN A 130 3.22 3.05 -14.11
CA ASN A 130 3.09 4.49 -14.32
C ASN A 130 4.32 5.29 -13.83
N LEU A 131 5.11 4.73 -12.92
CA LEU A 131 6.39 5.32 -12.50
C LEU A 131 7.46 5.24 -13.59
N ARG A 132 7.23 4.41 -14.62
CA ARG A 132 8.14 4.16 -15.76
C ARG A 132 9.54 3.76 -15.31
N LEU A 133 9.63 2.84 -14.35
CA LEU A 133 10.90 2.33 -13.87
C LEU A 133 11.58 1.44 -14.92
N ASP A 134 12.87 1.13 -14.77
CA ASP A 134 13.51 0.04 -15.54
C ASP A 134 13.07 -1.35 -15.03
N LEU A 135 12.36 -1.39 -13.90
CA LEU A 135 11.59 -2.53 -13.42
C LEU A 135 10.11 -2.37 -13.81
N THR A 136 9.54 -3.36 -14.47
CA THR A 136 8.12 -3.37 -14.86
C THR A 136 7.43 -4.62 -14.31
N PHE A 137 6.11 -4.55 -14.15
CA PHE A 137 5.31 -5.70 -13.71
C PHE A 137 4.31 -6.09 -14.79
N THR A 138 4.05 -7.38 -14.92
CA THR A 138 3.04 -7.89 -15.87
C THR A 138 2.32 -9.08 -15.27
N ARG A 139 0.98 -9.05 -15.30
CA ARG A 139 0.18 -10.20 -14.89
C ARG A 139 0.19 -11.27 -15.97
N VAL A 140 0.43 -12.51 -15.57
CA VAL A 140 0.46 -13.68 -16.46
C VAL A 140 -0.44 -14.80 -15.94
N SER A 141 -0.74 -15.77 -16.80
CA SER A 141 -1.37 -17.03 -16.42
C SER A 141 -0.32 -18.13 -16.31
N GLY A 142 -0.27 -18.87 -15.20
CA GLY A 142 0.67 -19.97 -15.01
C GLY A 142 1.85 -19.60 -14.12
N THR A 143 3.05 -20.10 -14.45
CA THR A 143 4.28 -19.82 -13.70
C THR A 143 4.66 -18.34 -13.81
N ALA A 144 5.00 -17.74 -12.68
CA ALA A 144 5.37 -16.34 -12.56
C ALA A 144 6.51 -16.17 -11.54
N ASP A 145 7.21 -15.03 -11.59
CA ASP A 145 8.22 -14.65 -10.61
C ASP A 145 7.61 -14.45 -9.22
N ILE A 146 6.39 -13.88 -9.16
CA ILE A 146 5.61 -13.70 -7.94
C ILE A 146 4.23 -14.35 -8.10
N THR A 147 3.78 -15.10 -7.11
CA THR A 147 2.41 -15.63 -7.06
C THR A 147 1.60 -14.96 -5.95
N LEU A 148 0.55 -14.25 -6.34
CA LEU A 148 -0.48 -13.75 -5.44
C LEU A 148 -1.43 -14.89 -5.06
N ARG A 149 -1.59 -15.14 -3.77
CA ARG A 149 -2.54 -16.15 -3.26
C ARG A 149 -3.20 -15.69 -1.97
N GLY A 150 -4.30 -16.36 -1.62
CA GLY A 150 -5.08 -16.06 -0.44
C GLY A 150 -4.83 -17.06 0.68
N PHE A 151 -4.89 -16.56 1.91
CA PHE A 151 -5.12 -17.35 3.11
C PHE A 151 -6.26 -16.76 3.91
N TYR A 152 -6.87 -17.53 4.80
CA TYR A 152 -7.96 -17.06 5.63
C TYR A 152 -7.53 -17.15 7.09
N GLU A 153 -7.52 -16.02 7.78
CA GLU A 153 -7.18 -15.95 9.20
C GLU A 153 -7.94 -14.79 9.85
N VAL A 154 -8.53 -15.04 11.03
CA VAL A 154 -9.24 -14.00 11.79
C VAL A 154 -8.20 -13.22 12.61
N SER A 155 -7.50 -12.29 11.97
CA SER A 155 -6.47 -11.45 12.59
C SER A 155 -6.39 -10.07 11.93
N GLY A 156 -5.63 -9.15 12.53
CA GLY A 156 -5.38 -7.81 11.98
C GLY A 156 -4.44 -7.81 10.75
N LEU A 157 -3.82 -8.95 10.44
CA LEU A 157 -2.90 -9.10 9.32
C LEU A 157 -3.65 -8.98 7.98
N LEU A 158 -3.26 -8.01 7.17
CA LEU A 158 -3.85 -7.76 5.85
C LEU A 158 -3.19 -8.63 4.76
N GLY A 159 -1.87 -8.79 4.84
CA GLY A 159 -1.10 -9.60 3.92
C GLY A 159 0.36 -9.60 4.32
N TYR A 160 1.16 -10.38 3.59
CA TYR A 160 2.61 -10.37 3.68
C TYR A 160 3.24 -10.98 2.42
N SER A 161 4.46 -10.56 2.09
CA SER A 161 5.31 -11.20 1.07
C SER A 161 6.16 -12.32 1.67
N GLY A 162 6.53 -13.34 0.90
CA GLY A 162 7.25 -14.49 1.42
C GLY A 162 7.75 -15.51 0.39
N SER A 163 8.54 -16.48 0.85
CA SER A 163 8.93 -17.68 0.06
C SER A 163 7.94 -18.83 0.21
N SER A 164 7.01 -18.77 1.17
CA SER A 164 5.97 -19.76 1.39
C SER A 164 4.74 -19.15 2.06
N ARG A 165 3.74 -19.98 2.40
CA ARG A 165 2.50 -19.54 3.09
C ARG A 165 2.70 -19.42 4.60
N THR A 166 3.92 -19.66 5.06
CA THR A 166 4.30 -19.63 6.46
C THR A 166 5.69 -19.03 6.61
N ASP A 167 6.22 -18.31 5.63
CA ASP A 167 7.58 -17.76 5.69
C ASP A 167 7.53 -16.30 5.26
N VAL A 168 7.72 -15.42 6.25
CA VAL A 168 7.55 -13.97 6.15
C VAL A 168 8.89 -13.25 6.26
N ALA A 169 9.89 -13.88 6.90
CA ALA A 169 11.28 -13.44 6.93
C ALA A 169 11.94 -13.42 5.53
N SER A 170 11.41 -14.22 4.60
CA SER A 170 11.84 -14.28 3.19
C SER A 170 11.00 -13.43 2.23
N GLY A 171 10.20 -12.49 2.75
CA GLY A 171 9.40 -11.55 1.95
C GLY A 171 10.19 -10.55 1.11
N PHE A 172 11.50 -10.70 1.03
CA PHE A 172 12.42 -9.76 0.40
C PHE A 172 13.21 -10.42 -0.74
N PRO A 173 13.90 -9.62 -1.57
CA PRO A 173 14.70 -10.15 -2.66
C PRO A 173 15.77 -11.14 -2.21
N SER A 174 16.01 -12.16 -3.04
CA SER A 174 17.10 -13.10 -2.86
C SER A 174 18.46 -12.43 -3.08
N SER A 175 19.54 -13.07 -2.60
CA SER A 175 20.92 -12.66 -2.91
C SER A 175 21.27 -12.74 -4.40
N THR A 176 20.50 -13.51 -5.18
CA THR A 176 20.60 -13.58 -6.64
C THR A 176 19.76 -12.50 -7.35
N GLY A 177 19.09 -11.62 -6.60
CA GLY A 177 18.33 -10.49 -7.11
C GLY A 177 16.98 -10.86 -7.72
N ASN A 178 16.36 -11.96 -7.30
CA ASN A 178 14.97 -12.28 -7.62
C ASN A 178 14.04 -11.68 -6.56
N PRO A 179 12.80 -11.28 -6.93
CA PRO A 179 11.82 -10.83 -5.94
C PRO A 179 11.39 -11.98 -5.02
N ALA A 180 10.70 -11.65 -3.93
CA ALA A 180 10.02 -12.66 -3.12
C ALA A 180 8.99 -13.42 -3.97
N ALA A 181 8.93 -14.74 -3.79
CA ALA A 181 8.17 -15.62 -4.68
C ALA A 181 6.64 -15.53 -4.50
N PHE A 182 6.16 -15.05 -3.34
CA PHE A 182 4.74 -15.01 -3.01
C PHE A 182 4.32 -13.69 -2.38
N ILE A 183 3.07 -13.32 -2.67
CA ILE A 183 2.29 -12.38 -1.88
C ILE A 183 1.09 -13.15 -1.32
N ASN A 184 0.96 -13.19 0.00
CA ASN A 184 -0.10 -13.86 0.72
C ASN A 184 -1.08 -12.80 1.22
N LEU A 185 -2.31 -12.78 0.70
CA LEU A 185 -3.37 -11.88 1.17
C LEU A 185 -4.30 -12.59 2.14
N ASN A 186 -4.66 -11.92 3.24
CA ASN A 186 -5.67 -12.41 4.14
C ASN A 186 -7.07 -12.12 3.59
N THR A 187 -7.72 -13.15 3.07
CA THR A 187 -9.05 -13.06 2.44
C THR A 187 -10.17 -12.79 3.44
N TYR A 188 -9.91 -12.85 4.75
CA TYR A 188 -10.85 -12.40 5.78
C TYR A 188 -11.27 -10.93 5.58
N HIS A 189 -10.37 -10.07 5.07
CA HIS A 189 -10.60 -8.62 4.92
C HIS A 189 -11.15 -8.19 3.56
N PHE A 190 -10.92 -8.97 2.48
CA PHE A 190 -11.09 -8.51 1.09
C PHE A 190 -12.28 -9.15 0.36
N THR A 191 -13.44 -9.18 1.02
CA THR A 191 -14.65 -9.84 0.52
C THR A 191 -15.54 -8.94 -0.36
N SER A 192 -15.35 -7.62 -0.31
CA SER A 192 -16.19 -6.64 -1.00
C SER A 192 -15.53 -6.04 -2.24
N THR A 193 -16.32 -5.86 -3.31
CA THR A 193 -15.93 -5.10 -4.51
C THR A 193 -15.81 -3.60 -4.26
N ALA A 194 -16.39 -3.08 -3.17
CA ALA A 194 -16.29 -1.66 -2.82
C ALA A 194 -14.87 -1.26 -2.36
N ASN A 195 -13.99 -2.23 -2.06
CA ASN A 195 -12.68 -2.01 -1.47
C ASN A 195 -11.51 -2.26 -2.43
N VAL A 196 -11.74 -2.34 -3.74
CA VAL A 196 -10.69 -2.65 -4.74
C VAL A 196 -9.48 -1.73 -4.60
N ALA A 197 -9.66 -0.42 -4.42
CA ALA A 197 -8.54 0.51 -4.24
C ALA A 197 -7.74 0.23 -2.96
N TRP A 198 -8.43 -0.08 -1.86
CA TRP A 198 -7.78 -0.44 -0.59
C TRP A 198 -7.00 -1.75 -0.72
N THR A 199 -7.62 -2.79 -1.28
CA THR A 199 -6.96 -4.06 -1.57
C THR A 199 -5.74 -3.85 -2.48
N ALA A 200 -5.83 -2.98 -3.48
CA ALA A 200 -4.71 -2.67 -4.36
C ALA A 200 -3.57 -1.97 -3.61
N SER A 201 -3.88 -1.18 -2.59
CA SER A 201 -2.87 -0.53 -1.75
C SER A 201 -2.12 -1.54 -0.90
N VAL A 202 -2.82 -2.56 -0.38
CA VAL A 202 -2.18 -3.69 0.33
C VAL A 202 -1.30 -4.49 -0.64
N ILE A 203 -1.79 -4.83 -1.84
CA ILE A 203 -0.96 -5.53 -2.84
C ILE A 203 0.25 -4.68 -3.25
N GLN A 204 0.07 -3.37 -3.42
CA GLN A 204 1.15 -2.43 -3.75
C GLN A 204 2.24 -2.40 -2.67
N HIS A 205 1.82 -2.41 -1.40
CA HIS A 205 2.69 -2.51 -0.24
C HIS A 205 3.49 -3.81 -0.22
N GLU A 206 2.81 -4.95 -0.40
CA GLU A 206 3.49 -6.26 -0.42
C GLU A 206 4.43 -6.42 -1.62
N LEU A 207 4.11 -5.83 -2.76
CA LEU A 207 5.04 -5.73 -3.88
C LEU A 207 6.27 -4.91 -3.51
N GLY A 208 6.12 -3.89 -2.67
CA GLY A 208 7.22 -3.10 -2.13
C GLY A 208 8.19 -3.97 -1.35
N HIS A 209 7.70 -4.78 -0.42
CA HIS A 209 8.53 -5.78 0.27
C HIS A 209 9.16 -6.79 -0.67
N ALA A 210 8.38 -7.36 -1.59
CA ALA A 210 8.85 -8.36 -2.53
C ALA A 210 10.00 -7.87 -3.40
N ILE A 211 10.10 -6.55 -3.62
CA ILE A 211 11.22 -5.93 -4.32
C ILE A 211 12.27 -5.33 -3.39
N GLY A 212 12.06 -5.25 -2.08
CA GLY A 212 13.11 -4.92 -1.10
C GLY A 212 12.91 -3.63 -0.32
N PHE A 213 11.72 -3.04 -0.33
CA PHE A 213 11.37 -1.96 0.58
C PHE A 213 11.05 -2.49 1.97
N ARG A 214 11.43 -1.71 2.98
CA ARG A 214 10.96 -1.88 4.36
C ARG A 214 9.94 -0.82 4.71
N HIS A 215 9.29 -1.00 5.86
CA HIS A 215 8.36 -0.01 6.34
C HIS A 215 9.03 1.33 6.59
N THR A 216 8.34 2.43 6.25
CA THR A 216 8.85 3.79 6.50
C THR A 216 8.86 4.14 7.98
N ASP A 217 7.98 3.51 8.76
CA ASP A 217 7.85 3.65 10.20
C ASP A 217 8.48 2.48 10.97
N TYR A 218 9.44 1.75 10.36
CA TYR A 218 10.07 0.59 11.00
C TYR A 218 10.69 0.90 12.38
N MET A 219 11.14 2.14 12.61
CA MET A 219 11.69 2.58 13.91
C MET A 219 10.63 2.84 14.97
N ASP A 220 9.39 3.10 14.57
CA ASP A 220 8.27 3.41 15.45
C ASP A 220 6.93 3.19 14.73
N ARG A 221 6.45 1.95 14.77
CA ARG A 221 5.18 1.54 14.16
C ARG A 221 3.97 2.17 14.83
N SER A 222 4.11 2.73 16.04
CA SER A 222 3.02 3.46 16.68
C SER A 222 2.54 4.64 15.82
N TYR A 223 3.40 5.15 14.92
CA TYR A 223 3.05 6.19 13.97
C TYR A 223 1.87 5.82 13.06
N SER A 224 1.87 4.62 12.47
CA SER A 224 0.78 4.18 11.58
C SER A 224 -0.21 3.22 12.23
N CYS A 225 0.25 2.39 13.18
CA CYS A 225 -0.56 1.37 13.83
C CYS A 225 -1.27 1.86 15.10
N GLY A 226 -0.83 3.00 15.66
CA GLY A 226 -1.21 3.40 17.02
C GLY A 226 -0.63 2.47 18.09
N GLY A 227 -0.99 2.70 19.35
CA GLY A 227 -0.51 1.89 20.48
C GLY A 227 0.87 2.31 20.98
N ASP A 228 1.53 1.40 21.69
CA ASP A 228 2.86 1.63 22.27
C ASP A 228 3.95 1.61 21.18
N TYR A 229 5.09 2.27 21.47
CA TYR A 229 6.27 2.28 20.61
C TYR A 229 6.70 0.84 20.25
N ALA A 230 6.76 0.55 18.95
CA ALA A 230 7.22 -0.74 18.42
C ALA A 230 8.21 -0.50 17.27
N ASN A 231 9.38 -1.15 17.33
CA ASN A 231 10.47 -1.00 16.38
C ASN A 231 10.81 -2.37 15.79
N GLU A 232 10.78 -2.51 14.47
CA GLU A 232 11.06 -3.77 13.75
C GLU A 232 12.53 -4.19 13.80
N GLY A 233 13.38 -3.34 14.38
CA GLY A 233 14.81 -3.53 14.52
C GLY A 233 15.60 -3.40 13.20
N PRO A 234 16.92 -3.16 13.30
CA PRO A 234 17.85 -3.38 12.20
C PRO A 234 18.03 -4.89 12.03
N SER A 235 16.99 -5.57 11.54
CA SER A 235 17.02 -7.00 11.27
C SER A 235 18.17 -7.38 10.31
N VAL A 236 18.52 -8.66 10.28
CA VAL A 236 19.54 -9.29 9.43
C VAL A 236 19.30 -9.07 7.92
N VAL A 237 18.09 -8.68 7.56
CA VAL A 237 17.66 -8.35 6.20
C VAL A 237 18.19 -6.97 5.76
N GLY A 238 18.57 -6.10 6.72
CA GLY A 238 19.10 -4.76 6.51
C GLY A 238 18.06 -3.65 6.73
N ALA A 239 18.51 -2.49 7.18
CA ALA A 239 17.74 -1.25 7.28
C ALA A 239 18.56 -0.12 6.67
N ILE A 240 18.68 -0.10 5.33
CA ILE A 240 19.56 0.83 4.63
C ILE A 240 18.72 1.99 4.10
N HIS A 241 19.03 3.21 4.55
CA HIS A 241 18.41 4.45 4.07
C HIS A 241 18.59 4.61 2.55
N ILE A 242 17.53 5.00 1.85
CA ILE A 242 17.58 5.28 0.41
C ILE A 242 17.98 6.75 0.21
N PRO A 243 19.10 7.05 -0.48
CA PRO A 243 19.55 8.43 -0.63
C PRO A 243 18.54 9.35 -1.33
N GLY A 244 18.44 10.58 -0.82
CA GLY A 244 17.61 11.65 -1.40
C GLY A 244 16.18 11.71 -0.85
N THR A 245 15.72 10.72 -0.10
CA THR A 245 14.43 10.76 0.61
C THR A 245 14.58 11.47 1.96
N PRO A 246 13.49 12.05 2.52
CA PRO A 246 13.55 12.81 3.78
C PRO A 246 13.85 11.94 5.02
N THR A 247 13.49 12.34 6.26
CA THR A 247 14.01 11.71 7.49
C THR A 247 13.10 11.16 8.62
N GLY A 248 11.78 11.33 8.60
CA GLY A 248 10.81 10.62 9.45
C GLY A 248 9.60 10.02 8.70
N ALA A 249 8.80 9.17 9.34
CA ALA A 249 7.64 8.56 8.66
C ALA A 249 6.73 9.61 7.98
N GLU A 250 6.42 9.38 6.70
CA GLU A 250 5.51 10.24 5.92
C GLU A 250 4.10 9.65 5.95
N ALA A 251 3.14 10.45 6.41
CA ALA A 251 1.74 10.07 6.40
C ALA A 251 1.32 9.69 4.96
N GLN A 252 0.59 8.58 4.82
CA GLN A 252 0.11 8.04 3.54
C GLN A 252 1.18 7.40 2.64
N SER A 253 2.44 7.27 3.06
CA SER A 253 3.42 6.46 2.33
C SER A 253 2.89 5.04 2.11
N PHE A 254 3.14 4.50 0.91
CA PHE A 254 2.69 3.14 0.59
C PHE A 254 3.33 2.08 1.48
N MET A 255 4.50 2.37 2.08
CA MET A 255 5.24 1.47 2.97
C MET A 255 5.01 1.76 4.45
N LEU A 256 3.95 2.47 4.86
CA LEU A 256 3.58 2.48 6.28
C LEU A 256 3.07 1.11 6.72
N ALA A 257 3.54 0.63 7.88
CA ALA A 257 3.29 -0.72 8.38
C ALA A 257 1.81 -1.06 8.56
N CYS A 258 0.99 -0.09 8.96
CA CYS A 258 -0.45 -0.28 9.10
C CYS A 258 -1.25 0.57 8.11
N SER A 259 -2.37 0.03 7.67
CA SER A 259 -3.40 0.71 6.89
C SER A 259 -4.75 0.56 7.57
N SER A 260 -5.51 1.65 7.68
CA SER A 260 -6.91 1.55 8.10
C SER A 260 -7.79 1.00 6.98
N THR A 261 -8.85 0.29 7.35
CA THR A 261 -9.82 -0.27 6.40
C THR A 261 -10.39 0.81 5.49
N GLY A 262 -10.36 0.56 4.18
CA GLY A 262 -10.90 1.48 3.18
C GLY A 262 -10.01 2.67 2.84
N GLN A 263 -8.88 2.87 3.55
CA GLN A 263 -7.91 3.91 3.21
C GLN A 263 -6.97 3.41 2.12
N SER A 264 -7.25 3.79 0.88
CA SER A 264 -6.32 3.53 -0.21
C SER A 264 -5.23 4.61 -0.28
N ARG A 265 -4.01 4.17 -0.61
CA ARG A 265 -2.83 5.02 -0.77
C ARG A 265 -2.36 4.97 -2.22
N SER A 266 -1.78 6.06 -2.70
CA SER A 266 -1.00 6.11 -3.95
C SER A 266 0.45 6.42 -3.61
N PHE A 267 1.35 6.36 -4.59
CA PHE A 267 2.74 6.76 -4.36
C PHE A 267 2.84 8.27 -4.12
N LEU A 268 3.43 8.63 -2.98
CA LEU A 268 3.83 9.99 -2.68
C LEU A 268 5.10 10.36 -3.46
N PRO A 269 5.44 11.67 -3.57
CA PRO A 269 6.69 12.06 -4.20
C PRO A 269 7.91 11.31 -3.66
N ASN A 270 8.05 11.16 -2.34
CA ASN A 270 9.22 10.47 -1.77
C ASN A 270 9.23 8.97 -2.05
N ASP A 271 8.06 8.32 -2.15
CA ASP A 271 7.95 6.92 -2.58
C ASP A 271 8.51 6.74 -3.99
N VAL A 272 8.17 7.65 -4.90
CA VAL A 272 8.63 7.62 -6.28
C VAL A 272 10.12 7.89 -6.39
N LEU A 273 10.64 8.82 -5.59
CA LEU A 273 12.07 9.06 -5.53
C LEU A 273 12.80 7.81 -5.07
N ALA A 274 12.30 7.15 -4.03
CA ALA A 274 12.89 5.91 -3.52
C ALA A 274 12.85 4.79 -4.57
N LEU A 275 11.70 4.60 -5.22
CA LEU A 275 11.51 3.60 -6.28
C LEU A 275 12.41 3.87 -7.49
N ALA A 276 12.50 5.10 -7.94
CA ALA A 276 13.39 5.49 -9.03
C ALA A 276 14.87 5.35 -8.65
N TYR A 277 15.24 5.67 -7.41
CA TYR A 277 16.59 5.48 -6.92
C TYR A 277 16.99 3.99 -6.97
N LEU A 278 16.10 3.07 -6.61
CA LEU A 278 16.43 1.64 -6.65
C LEU A 278 16.33 1.04 -8.05
N TYR A 279 15.35 1.47 -8.85
CA TYR A 279 14.92 0.74 -10.05
C TYR A 279 14.94 1.52 -11.34
N ASN A 280 15.57 2.69 -11.36
CA ASN A 280 16.11 3.26 -12.58
C ASN A 280 17.62 3.16 -12.57
N THR A 281 18.19 2.73 -13.70
CA THR A 281 19.63 2.78 -13.98
C THR A 281 20.20 4.20 -13.87
N SER A 282 19.36 5.22 -14.04
CA SER A 282 19.71 6.63 -13.83
C SER A 282 19.57 7.12 -12.39
N HIS A 283 18.93 6.35 -11.50
CA HIS A 283 18.54 6.74 -10.13
C HIS A 283 17.64 7.98 -10.05
N VAL A 284 17.02 8.39 -11.17
CA VAL A 284 16.24 9.62 -11.28
C VAL A 284 14.80 9.31 -11.66
N PRO A 285 13.79 9.93 -11.00
CA PRO A 285 12.39 9.79 -11.38
C PRO A 285 12.13 10.21 -12.84
N ARG A 286 11.32 9.41 -13.54
CA ARG A 286 10.83 9.77 -14.88
C ARG A 286 9.47 10.47 -14.77
N ALA A 287 9.12 11.23 -15.79
CA ALA A 287 7.82 11.86 -15.87
C ALA A 287 6.69 10.81 -15.92
N GLN A 288 5.68 11.02 -15.07
CA GLN A 288 4.53 10.16 -14.87
C GLN A 288 3.31 10.68 -15.61
N PRO A 289 2.35 9.81 -15.97
CA PRO A 289 1.10 10.25 -16.56
C PRO A 289 0.30 11.16 -15.61
N ILE A 290 -0.23 12.24 -16.16
CA ILE A 290 -1.24 13.10 -15.55
C ILE A 290 -2.58 12.76 -16.19
N TYR A 291 -3.47 12.20 -15.37
CA TYR A 291 -4.79 11.75 -15.70
C TYR A 291 -5.80 12.88 -15.51
N GLU A 292 -6.74 12.96 -16.45
CA GLU A 292 -7.88 13.87 -16.36
C GLU A 292 -9.15 13.11 -15.95
N PHE A 293 -9.85 13.68 -14.98
CA PHE A 293 -11.15 13.21 -14.51
C PHE A 293 -12.18 14.33 -14.58
N PHE A 294 -13.45 13.97 -14.78
CA PHE A 294 -14.57 14.90 -14.78
C PHE A 294 -15.67 14.43 -13.82
N SER A 295 -16.27 15.37 -13.10
CA SER A 295 -17.45 15.13 -12.28
C SER A 295 -18.64 15.92 -12.81
N GLY A 296 -19.62 15.22 -13.41
CA GLY A 296 -20.82 15.85 -13.97
C GLY A 296 -21.73 16.50 -12.94
N SER A 297 -21.74 16.03 -11.68
CA SER A 297 -22.52 16.65 -10.60
C SER A 297 -21.89 17.93 -10.07
N ARG A 298 -20.56 18.06 -10.16
CA ARG A 298 -19.80 19.23 -9.71
C ARG A 298 -19.49 20.20 -10.85
N GLN A 299 -19.61 19.75 -12.10
CA GLN A 299 -19.10 20.46 -13.28
C GLN A 299 -17.60 20.80 -13.13
N ASP A 300 -16.84 19.89 -12.51
CA ASP A 300 -15.44 20.10 -12.14
C ASP A 300 -14.51 19.06 -12.78
N ARG A 301 -13.24 19.43 -12.94
CA ARG A 301 -12.18 18.62 -13.54
C ARG A 301 -11.01 18.48 -12.58
N ALA A 302 -10.41 17.28 -12.55
CA ALA A 302 -9.24 17.00 -11.74
C ALA A 302 -8.09 16.52 -12.64
N LEU A 303 -6.90 17.04 -12.38
CA LEU A 303 -5.65 16.54 -12.93
C LEU A 303 -4.84 15.89 -11.81
N THR A 304 -4.51 14.63 -11.99
CA THR A 304 -3.84 13.86 -10.92
C THR A 304 -2.93 12.79 -11.52
N THR A 305 -1.89 12.41 -10.78
CA THR A 305 -1.06 11.23 -11.10
C THR A 305 -1.74 9.92 -10.72
N ASN A 306 -2.84 9.99 -9.96
CA ASN A 306 -3.60 8.81 -9.57
C ASN A 306 -4.53 8.37 -10.70
N ALA A 307 -4.12 7.33 -11.43
CA ALA A 307 -4.87 6.72 -12.54
C ALA A 307 -6.29 6.25 -12.17
N ASN A 308 -6.60 6.17 -10.87
CA ASN A 308 -7.84 5.58 -10.38
C ASN A 308 -8.57 6.47 -9.41
N TYR A 309 -8.40 7.78 -9.56
CA TYR A 309 -9.09 8.80 -8.80
C TYR A 309 -10.60 8.50 -8.59
N GLN A 310 -11.28 7.97 -9.61
CA GLN A 310 -12.69 7.54 -9.56
C GLN A 310 -13.00 6.45 -8.52
N LEU A 311 -12.03 5.60 -8.16
CA LEU A 311 -12.20 4.59 -7.12
C LEU A 311 -12.21 5.20 -5.71
N PHE A 312 -11.60 6.38 -5.54
CA PHE A 312 -11.52 7.10 -4.27
C PHE A 312 -12.65 8.13 -4.13
N TYR A 313 -13.06 8.70 -5.27
CA TYR A 313 -14.03 9.78 -5.33
C TYR A 313 -15.19 9.37 -6.24
N SER A 314 -16.27 8.91 -5.61
CA SER A 314 -17.51 8.56 -6.32
C SER A 314 -18.04 9.76 -7.12
N GLY A 315 -18.51 9.50 -8.34
CA GLY A 315 -19.02 10.52 -9.25
C GLY A 315 -17.96 11.20 -10.12
N TRP A 316 -16.71 10.76 -10.06
CA TRP A 316 -15.65 11.15 -10.99
C TRP A 316 -15.48 10.10 -12.08
N THR A 317 -15.34 10.55 -13.33
CA THR A 317 -15.20 9.69 -14.51
C THR A 317 -13.87 9.96 -15.17
N TYR A 318 -13.14 8.89 -15.49
CA TYR A 318 -11.89 8.97 -16.25
C TYR A 318 -12.17 9.51 -17.66
N ILE A 319 -11.45 10.57 -18.05
CA ILE A 319 -11.57 11.17 -19.39
C ILE A 319 -10.41 10.71 -20.28
N GLY A 320 -9.19 10.73 -19.77
CA GLY A 320 -8.02 10.39 -20.58
C GLY A 320 -6.69 10.82 -19.98
N PHE A 321 -5.63 10.55 -20.73
CA PHE A 321 -4.29 11.07 -20.46
C PHE A 321 -4.16 12.47 -21.04
N SER A 322 -3.77 13.43 -20.22
CA SER A 322 -3.53 14.79 -20.69
C SER A 322 -2.09 14.95 -21.20
N PHE A 323 -1.12 14.58 -20.36
CA PHE A 323 0.33 14.66 -20.61
C PHE A 323 1.11 13.86 -19.56
N ARG A 324 2.44 13.84 -19.66
CA ARG A 324 3.34 13.39 -18.60
C ARG A 324 4.06 14.57 -17.94
N ALA A 325 4.20 14.52 -16.62
CA ALA A 325 4.91 15.53 -15.82
C ALA A 325 5.79 14.85 -14.76
N PHE A 326 6.81 15.56 -14.28
CA PHE A 326 7.62 15.05 -13.18
C PHE A 326 6.95 15.36 -11.84
N ILE A 327 7.10 14.48 -10.86
CA ILE A 327 6.65 14.77 -9.49
C ILE A 327 7.80 15.16 -8.55
N HIS A 328 9.01 15.18 -9.10
CA HIS A 328 10.22 15.73 -8.50
C HIS A 328 10.85 16.76 -9.44
N PRO A 329 11.62 17.74 -8.93
CA PRO A 329 12.34 18.67 -9.78
C PRO A 329 13.23 17.92 -10.78
N ALA A 330 13.08 18.26 -12.06
CA ALA A 330 13.96 17.81 -13.13
C ALA A 330 14.61 19.01 -13.84
N SER A 331 15.76 18.78 -14.48
CA SER A 331 16.48 19.84 -15.19
C SER A 331 15.57 20.54 -16.23
N GLY A 332 15.50 21.86 -16.17
CA GLY A 332 14.68 22.67 -17.07
C GLY A 332 13.17 22.69 -16.75
N THR A 333 12.75 22.08 -15.64
CA THR A 333 11.34 22.10 -15.21
C THR A 333 11.06 23.17 -14.16
N THR A 334 9.81 23.64 -14.13
CA THR A 334 9.27 24.58 -13.16
C THR A 334 8.13 23.92 -12.39
N PRO A 335 7.97 24.22 -11.09
CA PRO A 335 6.87 23.70 -10.28
C PRO A 335 5.52 24.29 -10.74
N ILE A 336 4.47 23.48 -10.61
CA ILE A 336 3.08 23.86 -10.80
C ILE A 336 2.32 23.57 -9.51
N TYR A 337 1.61 24.57 -9.02
CA TYR A 337 0.85 24.53 -7.78
C TYR A 337 -0.63 24.48 -8.11
N GLU A 338 -1.34 23.62 -7.40
CA GLU A 338 -2.79 23.52 -7.47
C GLU A 338 -3.43 24.50 -6.47
N TYR A 339 -4.53 25.09 -6.86
CA TYR A 339 -5.37 25.96 -6.06
C TYR A 339 -6.80 25.44 -6.10
N VAL A 340 -7.49 25.52 -4.97
CA VAL A 340 -8.88 25.08 -4.82
C VAL A 340 -9.73 26.19 -4.23
N ASN A 341 -10.98 26.27 -4.68
CA ASN A 341 -12.02 27.01 -4.01
C ASN A 341 -13.18 26.08 -3.64
N ASN A 342 -13.20 25.66 -2.37
CA ASN A 342 -14.16 24.67 -1.87
C ASN A 342 -15.62 25.16 -1.89
N SER A 343 -15.86 26.48 -1.89
CA SER A 343 -17.20 27.04 -1.90
C SER A 343 -17.86 26.92 -3.27
N VAL A 344 -17.08 26.98 -4.35
CA VAL A 344 -17.56 26.79 -5.73
C VAL A 344 -17.26 25.39 -6.26
N GLY A 345 -16.32 24.68 -5.64
CA GLY A 345 -15.89 23.35 -6.06
C GLY A 345 -15.05 23.37 -7.34
N ASP A 346 -14.19 24.38 -7.51
CA ASP A 346 -13.33 24.55 -8.69
C ASP A 346 -11.84 24.45 -8.31
N HIS A 347 -11.04 24.02 -9.28
CA HIS A 347 -9.58 23.87 -9.17
C HIS A 347 -8.87 24.59 -10.32
N THR A 348 -7.72 25.17 -10.03
CA THR A 348 -6.86 25.74 -11.07
C THR A 348 -5.39 25.57 -10.73
N PHE A 349 -4.52 25.83 -11.71
CA PHE A 349 -3.08 25.63 -11.58
C PHE A 349 -2.31 26.88 -11.96
N SER A 350 -1.20 27.12 -11.23
CA SER A 350 -0.26 28.21 -11.52
C SER A 350 1.17 27.81 -11.23
N SER A 351 2.14 28.37 -11.95
CA SER A 351 3.56 28.22 -11.65
C SER A 351 4.03 29.14 -10.51
N ASN A 352 3.19 30.09 -10.07
CA ASN A 352 3.49 30.97 -8.94
C ASN A 352 2.92 30.34 -7.64
N PRO A 353 3.75 30.02 -6.62
CA PRO A 353 3.27 29.45 -5.35
C PRO A 353 2.38 30.37 -4.52
N ASN A 354 2.33 31.68 -4.85
CA ASN A 354 1.48 32.68 -4.21
C ASN A 354 0.85 33.57 -5.30
N ASP A 355 0.18 32.97 -6.28
CA ASP A 355 -0.40 33.72 -7.41
C ASP A 355 -1.44 34.75 -6.94
N PRO A 356 -1.15 36.07 -7.03
CA PRO A 356 -2.07 37.09 -6.57
C PRO A 356 -3.34 37.14 -7.42
N ASN A 357 -3.29 36.68 -8.69
CA ASN A 357 -4.45 36.65 -9.56
C ASN A 357 -5.43 35.52 -9.21
N ILE A 358 -5.02 34.59 -8.35
CA ILE A 358 -5.90 33.55 -7.82
C ILE A 358 -6.28 33.91 -6.38
N LEU A 359 -5.27 34.20 -5.55
CA LEU A 359 -5.45 34.44 -4.11
C LEU A 359 -6.14 35.77 -3.77
N SER A 360 -6.26 36.72 -4.71
CA SER A 360 -7.09 37.92 -4.51
C SER A 360 -8.58 37.62 -4.47
N PHE A 361 -9.01 36.49 -5.05
CA PHE A 361 -10.41 36.10 -5.08
C PHE A 361 -10.80 35.34 -3.80
N PRO A 362 -11.89 35.74 -3.11
CA PRO A 362 -12.30 35.07 -1.88
C PRO A 362 -12.55 33.56 -2.04
N GLY A 363 -12.07 32.77 -1.07
CA GLY A 363 -12.27 31.31 -1.01
C GLY A 363 -11.21 30.49 -1.74
N TRP A 364 -10.35 31.10 -2.55
CA TRP A 364 -9.23 30.40 -3.18
C TRP A 364 -8.06 30.21 -2.19
N GLN A 365 -7.49 29.02 -2.21
CA GLN A 365 -6.33 28.66 -1.41
C GLN A 365 -5.44 27.66 -2.17
N ARG A 366 -4.15 27.64 -1.83
CA ARG A 366 -3.22 26.64 -2.39
C ARG A 366 -3.49 25.27 -1.79
N VAL A 367 -3.46 24.23 -2.61
CA VAL A 367 -3.52 22.84 -2.18
C VAL A 367 -2.13 22.39 -1.78
N GLY A 368 -2.00 21.86 -0.56
CA GLY A 368 -0.75 21.27 -0.06
C GLY A 368 0.40 22.26 0.18
N ALA A 369 1.49 21.72 0.72
CA ALA A 369 2.68 22.49 1.04
C ALA A 369 3.63 22.70 -0.16
N GLY A 370 3.57 21.81 -1.15
CA GLY A 370 4.47 21.77 -2.30
C GLY A 370 3.75 21.82 -3.65
N PRO A 371 4.50 21.71 -4.76
CA PRO A 371 3.95 21.63 -6.10
C PRO A 371 3.14 20.34 -6.31
N ALA A 372 2.10 20.41 -7.15
CA ALA A 372 1.39 19.23 -7.62
C ALA A 372 2.25 18.39 -8.59
N PHE A 373 3.03 19.07 -9.45
CA PHE A 373 3.97 18.46 -10.39
C PHE A 373 4.94 19.51 -10.97
N TYR A 374 5.87 19.07 -11.81
CA TYR A 374 6.89 19.88 -12.49
C TYR A 374 6.84 19.63 -14.01
N VAL A 375 6.89 20.71 -14.78
CA VAL A 375 6.74 20.73 -16.25
C VAL A 375 7.73 21.71 -16.87
N TYR A 376 7.90 21.69 -18.18
CA TYR A 376 8.76 22.66 -18.86
C TYR A 376 8.01 23.98 -19.07
N SER A 377 8.65 25.10 -18.72
CA SER A 377 8.10 26.44 -18.93
C SER A 377 8.25 26.96 -20.37
N SER A 378 9.03 26.26 -21.19
CA SER A 378 9.27 26.59 -22.60
C SER A 378 9.35 25.33 -23.45
N ASN A 379 9.11 25.48 -24.76
CA ASN A 379 9.14 24.38 -25.70
C ASN A 379 10.55 23.76 -25.74
N THR A 380 10.66 22.55 -25.20
CA THR A 380 11.87 21.74 -25.23
C THR A 380 11.65 20.54 -26.15
N SER A 381 12.72 20.03 -26.78
CA SER A 381 12.62 18.87 -27.67
C SER A 381 11.86 17.71 -27.02
N GLY A 382 10.87 17.17 -27.73
CA GLY A 382 10.04 16.06 -27.25
C GLY A 382 8.88 16.47 -26.33
N THR A 383 8.69 17.76 -26.04
CA THR A 383 7.54 18.25 -25.29
C THR A 383 6.36 18.63 -26.19
N ILE A 384 5.17 18.67 -25.61
CA ILE A 384 3.92 19.11 -26.24
C ILE A 384 3.31 20.28 -25.44
N PRO A 385 2.66 21.25 -26.10
CA PRO A 385 2.00 22.35 -25.41
C PRO A 385 0.76 21.84 -24.66
N ILE A 386 0.59 22.33 -23.43
CA ILE A 386 -0.62 22.17 -22.63
C ILE A 386 -1.31 23.52 -22.58
N TYR A 387 -2.50 23.57 -23.14
CA TYR A 387 -3.29 24.80 -23.25
C TYR A 387 -4.19 24.97 -22.04
N ARG A 388 -4.34 26.21 -21.60
CA ARG A 388 -5.36 26.60 -20.62
C ARG A 388 -6.59 27.10 -21.36
N TYR A 389 -7.75 26.62 -20.95
CA TYR A 389 -9.05 27.11 -21.38
C TYR A 389 -9.89 27.52 -20.19
N TYR A 390 -10.74 28.52 -20.38
CA TYR A 390 -11.70 28.96 -19.39
C TYR A 390 -13.11 29.02 -19.99
N ASN A 391 -14.10 28.58 -19.20
CA ASN A 391 -15.51 28.66 -19.53
C ASN A 391 -16.21 29.54 -18.48
N VAL A 392 -16.66 30.72 -18.91
CA VAL A 392 -17.29 31.71 -18.03
C VAL A 392 -18.61 31.21 -17.46
N SER A 393 -19.43 30.52 -18.27
CA SER A 393 -20.74 30.03 -17.83
C SER A 393 -20.64 28.90 -16.82
N GLU A 394 -19.60 28.06 -16.94
CA GLU A 394 -19.34 26.95 -16.03
C GLU A 394 -18.45 27.38 -14.84
N SER A 395 -17.83 28.56 -14.90
CA SER A 395 -16.78 28.98 -13.95
C SER A 395 -15.71 27.91 -13.77
N SER A 396 -15.24 27.33 -14.89
CA SER A 396 -14.36 26.16 -14.89
C SER A 396 -13.13 26.38 -15.77
N THR A 397 -11.99 25.87 -15.30
CA THR A 397 -10.71 25.86 -16.02
C THR A 397 -10.39 24.46 -16.54
N LEU A 398 -9.84 24.37 -17.76
CA LEU A 398 -9.35 23.12 -18.35
C LEU A 398 -7.89 23.27 -18.78
N PHE A 399 -7.06 22.27 -18.47
CA PHE A 399 -5.71 22.15 -19.02
C PHE A 399 -5.59 20.87 -19.84
N THR A 400 -5.30 21.02 -21.13
CA THR A 400 -5.27 19.88 -22.07
C THR A 400 -4.26 20.09 -23.19
N SER A 401 -3.74 19.00 -23.73
CA SER A 401 -2.94 19.00 -24.96
C SER A 401 -3.79 19.20 -26.22
N ASN A 402 -5.13 19.14 -26.13
CA ASN A 402 -6.02 19.38 -27.28
C ASN A 402 -6.08 20.87 -27.66
N PRO A 403 -5.60 21.28 -28.85
CA PRO A 403 -5.60 22.68 -29.27
C PRO A 403 -6.96 23.19 -29.78
N ARG A 404 -8.01 22.34 -29.78
CA ARG A 404 -9.28 22.63 -30.45
C ARG A 404 -10.49 22.74 -29.54
N ILE A 405 -10.34 22.73 -28.21
CA ILE A 405 -11.49 22.76 -27.29
C ILE A 405 -12.44 23.92 -27.61
N HIS A 406 -11.91 25.13 -27.83
CA HIS A 406 -12.69 26.33 -28.16
C HIS A 406 -13.40 26.29 -29.52
N LEU A 407 -12.97 25.41 -30.44
CA LEU A 407 -13.58 25.24 -31.77
C LEU A 407 -14.67 24.17 -31.74
N ASP A 408 -14.44 23.11 -30.97
CA ASP A 408 -15.26 21.92 -30.97
C ASP A 408 -16.34 21.98 -29.87
N TYR A 409 -16.17 22.84 -28.85
CA TYR A 409 -17.08 23.00 -27.72
C TYR A 409 -17.37 24.50 -27.43
N ALA A 410 -18.64 24.90 -27.58
CA ALA A 410 -19.08 26.27 -27.32
C ALA A 410 -18.86 26.67 -25.85
N GLY A 411 -18.58 27.96 -25.61
CA GLY A 411 -18.38 28.52 -24.26
C GLY A 411 -16.94 28.47 -23.75
N TRP A 412 -16.08 27.66 -24.36
CA TRP A 412 -14.66 27.58 -24.00
C TRP A 412 -13.82 28.60 -24.76
N THR A 413 -13.01 29.38 -24.03
CA THR A 413 -12.04 30.32 -24.61
C THR A 413 -10.62 29.81 -24.34
N GLN A 414 -9.77 29.81 -25.36
CA GLN A 414 -8.35 29.47 -25.21
C GLN A 414 -7.57 30.66 -24.64
N GLU A 415 -6.92 30.48 -23.50
CA GLU A 415 -6.14 31.53 -22.83
C GLU A 415 -4.64 31.46 -23.15
N GLY A 416 -4.23 30.47 -23.96
CA GLY A 416 -2.87 30.28 -24.43
C GLY A 416 -2.23 28.97 -23.95
N ILE A 417 -0.91 28.88 -24.08
CA ILE A 417 -0.12 27.75 -23.58
C ILE A 417 0.21 28.01 -22.12
N ALA A 418 -0.22 27.10 -21.24
CA ALA A 418 0.05 27.17 -19.82
C ALA A 418 1.47 26.67 -19.50
N TRP A 419 1.87 25.56 -20.11
CA TRP A 419 3.19 24.95 -19.98
C TRP A 419 3.42 23.89 -21.06
N TYR A 420 4.56 23.21 -21.01
CA TYR A 420 4.92 22.11 -21.90
C TYR A 420 5.11 20.82 -21.11
N GLY A 421 4.31 19.80 -21.44
CA GLY A 421 4.39 18.45 -20.87
C GLY A 421 5.06 17.47 -21.81
N LEU A 422 5.33 16.25 -21.37
CA LEU A 422 5.74 15.17 -22.26
C LEU A 422 4.50 14.46 -22.83
N PRO A 423 4.56 13.88 -24.06
CA PRO A 423 3.46 13.10 -24.63
C PRO A 423 3.01 11.99 -23.69
N ALA A 424 1.72 11.66 -23.68
CA ALA A 424 1.18 10.61 -22.81
C ALA A 424 1.78 9.21 -23.05
N GLN A 425 2.27 8.94 -24.27
CA GLN A 425 2.92 7.67 -24.66
C GLN A 425 4.43 7.74 -24.47
#